data_AF-A0A944GN42-F1
#
_entry.id   AF-A0A944GN42-F1
#
_cell.length_a   1.000
_cell.length_b   1.000
_cell.length_c   1.000
_cell.angle_alpha   90.00
_cell.angle_beta   90.00
_cell.angle_gamma   90.00
#
_symmetry.space_group_name_H-M   'P 1'
#
loop_
_entity.id
_entity.type
_entity.pdbx_description
1 polymer ?
#
loop_
_entity_poly.entity_id
_entity_poly.type
_entity_poly.pdbx_seq_one_letter_code
_entity_poly.pdbx_strand_id
1 'polypeptide(L)' 'SKARHDLTLRSIKREIQAGRDVAYWLDKAYAHLDSGLFNEADIAEVEELAAAYYDALDKAEEPSDEEVPA' A
#
# COMPACT_ATOMS: atom_id res chain seq x y z
N SER A 1 0.44 15.82 -16.69
CA SER A 1 1.82 15.96 -17.21
C SER A 1 2.68 14.88 -16.59
N LYS A 2 3.69 14.36 -17.31
CA LYS A 2 4.54 13.26 -16.83
C LYS A 2 5.25 13.57 -15.50
N ALA A 3 5.77 14.79 -15.34
CA ALA A 3 6.41 15.19 -14.07
C ALA A 3 5.47 15.12 -12.86
N ARG A 4 4.19 15.51 -13.03
CA ARG A 4 3.19 15.40 -11.96
C ARG A 4 2.91 13.94 -11.62
N HIS A 5 2.72 13.11 -12.65
CA HIS A 5 2.53 11.67 -12.50
C HIS A 5 3.66 11.05 -11.67
N ASP A 6 4.90 11.20 -12.14
CA ASP A 6 6.07 10.55 -11.54
C ASP A 6 6.31 11.00 -10.10
N LEU A 7 6.08 12.29 -9.81
CA LEU A 7 6.20 12.83 -8.46
C LEU A 7 5.11 12.27 -7.53
N THR A 8 3.86 12.23 -7.99
CA THR A 8 2.74 11.69 -7.21
C THR A 8 2.93 10.21 -6.92
N LEU A 9 3.25 9.40 -7.92
CA LEU A 9 3.50 7.96 -7.76
C LEU A 9 4.64 7.71 -6.77
N ARG A 10 5.77 8.42 -6.92
CA ARG A 10 6.90 8.29 -5.99
C ARG A 10 6.51 8.65 -4.55
N SER A 11 5.71 9.70 -4.36
CA SER A 11 5.25 10.10 -3.03
C SER A 11 4.39 9.01 -2.40
N ILE A 12 3.40 8.49 -3.12
CA ILE A 12 2.49 7.45 -2.61
C ILE A 12 3.28 6.21 -2.20
N LYS A 13 4.15 5.70 -3.08
CA LYS A 13 4.99 4.52 -2.81
C LYS A 13 5.85 4.70 -1.56
N ARG A 14 6.45 5.88 -1.37
CA ARG A 14 7.27 6.21 -0.20
C ARG A 14 6.47 6.18 1.11
N GLU A 15 5.24 6.66 1.09
CA GLU A 15 4.40 6.72 2.29
C GLU A 15 3.93 5.32 2.70
N ILE A 16 3.54 4.50 1.73
CA ILE A 16 3.16 3.09 1.96
C ILE A 16 4.35 2.27 2.48
N GLN A 17 5.52 2.41 1.86
CA GLN A 17 6.75 1.74 2.33
C GLN A 17 7.15 2.13 3.75
N ALA A 18 6.73 3.31 4.21
CA ALA A 18 6.96 3.76 5.58
C ALA A 18 5.83 3.38 6.55
N GLY A 19 4.82 2.63 6.08
CA GLY A 19 3.67 2.20 6.88
C GLY A 19 2.78 3.34 7.37
N ARG A 20 2.86 4.53 6.74
CA ARG A 20 2.08 5.71 7.17
C ARG A 20 0.74 5.69 6.49
N ASP A 21 -0.33 5.39 7.23
CA ASP A 21 -1.73 5.43 6.76
C ASP A 21 -1.90 4.76 5.38
N VAL A 22 -1.55 3.48 5.31
CA VAL A 22 -1.52 2.71 4.06
C VAL A 22 -2.89 2.69 3.37
N ALA A 23 -3.97 2.60 4.15
CA ALA A 23 -5.34 2.66 3.64
C ALA A 23 -5.64 3.98 2.93
N TYR A 24 -5.27 5.13 3.53
CA TYR A 24 -5.44 6.43 2.90
C TYR A 24 -4.66 6.57 1.59
N TRP A 25 -3.40 6.11 1.56
CA TRP A 25 -2.59 6.24 0.35
C TRP A 25 -3.03 5.30 -0.77
N LEU A 26 -3.59 4.13 -0.42
CA LEU A 26 -4.21 3.23 -1.38
C LEU A 26 -5.49 3.86 -1.97
N ASP A 27 -6.39 4.39 -1.14
CA ASP A 27 -7.59 5.11 -1.58
C ASP A 27 -7.24 6.29 -2.51
N LYS A 28 -6.21 7.05 -2.14
CA LYS A 28 -5.72 8.17 -2.95
C LYS A 28 -5.13 7.73 -4.30
N ALA A 29 -4.47 6.57 -4.36
CA ALA A 29 -3.99 6.02 -5.63
C ALA A 29 -5.16 5.68 -6.54
N TYR A 30 -6.22 5.07 -6.00
CA TYR A 30 -7.46 4.79 -6.73
C TYR A 30 -8.17 6.06 -7.21
N ALA A 31 -8.23 7.11 -6.40
CA ALA A 31 -8.72 8.41 -6.85
C ALA A 31 -7.88 9.00 -8.01
N HIS A 32 -6.58 8.69 -8.07
CA HIS A 32 -5.73 9.09 -9.19
C HIS A 32 -5.94 8.26 -10.45
N LEU A 33 -6.32 6.99 -10.33
CA LEU A 33 -6.78 6.17 -11.45
C LEU A 33 -8.06 6.77 -12.05
N ASP A 34 -9.06 7.09 -11.22
CA ASP A 34 -10.32 7.70 -11.67
C ASP A 34 -10.11 9.04 -12.39
N SER A 35 -9.13 9.83 -11.93
CA SER A 35 -8.78 11.11 -12.56
C SER A 35 -8.00 10.97 -13.89
N GLY A 36 -7.59 9.76 -14.25
CA GLY A 36 -6.71 9.47 -15.39
C GLY A 36 -5.26 9.90 -15.19
N LEU A 37 -4.86 10.21 -13.95
CA LEU A 37 -3.46 10.48 -13.63
C LEU A 37 -2.67 9.17 -13.59
N PHE A 38 -3.22 8.12 -12.97
CA PHE A 38 -2.65 6.78 -12.93
C PHE A 38 -3.34 5.84 -13.91
N ASN A 39 -2.67 4.74 -14.20
CA ASN A 39 -3.20 3.61 -14.94
C ASN A 39 -3.14 2.33 -14.07
N GLU A 40 -3.66 1.23 -14.60
CA GLU A 40 -3.73 -0.06 -13.91
C GLU A 40 -2.35 -0.59 -13.48
N ALA A 41 -1.29 -0.35 -14.25
CA ALA A 41 0.06 -0.78 -13.88
C ALA A 41 0.60 0.04 -12.70
N ASP A 42 0.31 1.33 -12.64
CA ASP A 42 0.69 2.16 -11.48
C ASP A 42 -0.03 1.70 -10.21
N ILE A 43 -1.31 1.30 -10.33
CA ILE A 43 -2.09 0.75 -9.22
C ILE A 43 -1.53 -0.59 -8.78
N ALA A 44 -1.20 -1.50 -9.69
CA ALA A 44 -0.61 -2.79 -9.34
C ALA A 44 0.69 -2.63 -8.53
N GLU A 45 1.56 -1.69 -8.89
CA GLU A 45 2.78 -1.39 -8.12
C GLU A 45 2.48 -0.85 -6.70
N VAL A 46 1.40 -0.09 -6.54
CA VAL A 46 0.97 0.45 -5.25
C VAL A 46 0.33 -0.65 -4.38
N GLU A 47 -0.48 -1.51 -4.99
CA GLU A 47 -1.12 -2.65 -4.33
C GLU A 47 -0.10 -3.67 -3.84
N GLU A 48 0.95 -3.96 -4.61
CA GLU A 48 2.03 -4.85 -4.18
C GLU A 48 2.71 -4.34 -2.90
N LEU A 49 2.95 -3.03 -2.81
CA LEU A 49 3.52 -2.41 -1.60
C LEU A 49 2.56 -2.46 -0.41
N ALA A 50 1.26 -2.24 -0.64
CA ALA A 50 0.25 -2.31 0.41
C ALA A 50 0.06 -3.75 0.91
N ALA A 51 0.01 -4.73 0.00
CA ALA A 51 -0.05 -6.15 0.32
C ALA A 51 1.15 -6.56 1.16
N ALA A 52 2.37 -6.19 0.77
CA ALA A 52 3.57 -6.48 1.55
C ALA A 52 3.53 -5.87 2.97
N TYR A 53 2.91 -4.70 3.14
CA TYR A 53 2.70 -4.11 4.47
C TYR A 53 1.71 -4.92 5.31
N TYR A 54 0.55 -5.29 4.76
CA TYR A 54 -0.45 -6.08 5.49
C TYR A 54 0.04 -7.50 5.77
N ASP A 55 0.73 -8.15 4.83
CA ASP A 55 1.40 -9.44 5.05
C ASP A 55 2.41 -9.38 6.22
N ALA A 56 3.11 -8.25 6.37
CA ALA A 56 4.05 -8.05 7.47
C ALA A 56 3.33 -7.78 8.81
N LEU A 57 2.19 -7.10 8.79
CA LEU A 57 1.34 -6.92 9.97
C LEU A 57 0.74 -8.25 10.43
N ASP A 58 0.16 -9.03 9.51
CA ASP A 58 -0.44 -10.33 9.82
C ASP A 58 0.60 -11.26 10.45
N LYS A 59 1.81 -11.32 9.90
CA LYS A 59 2.94 -12.09 10.49
C LYS A 59 3.40 -11.56 11.84
N ALA A 60 3.26 -10.27 12.11
CA ALA A 60 3.59 -9.68 13.39
C ALA A 60 2.46 -9.88 14.42
N GLU A 61 1.22 -10.08 13.95
CA GLU A 61 0.03 -10.31 14.76
C GLU A 61 -0.23 -11.79 15.03
N GLU A 62 0.44 -12.72 14.33
CA GLU A 62 0.41 -14.16 14.65
C GLU A 62 0.69 -14.36 16.14
N PRO A 63 -0.34 -14.76 16.94
CA PRO A 63 -0.10 -15.11 18.32
C PRO A 63 0.78 -16.35 18.30
N SER A 64 1.78 -16.39 19.18
CA SER A 64 2.34 -17.67 19.62
C SER A 64 1.21 -18.44 20.32
N ASP A 65 0.35 -19.09 19.54
CA ASP A 65 -0.69 -19.99 20.00
C ASP A 65 -0.03 -21.33 20.34
N GLU A 66 0.94 -21.27 21.26
CA GLU A 66 1.53 -22.43 21.91
C GLU A 66 0.93 -22.55 23.31
N GLU A 67 0.04 -23.55 23.41
CA GLU A 67 -0.41 -24.26 24.61
C GLU A 67 -1.18 -23.50 25.71
N VAL A 68 -2.48 -23.82 25.80
CA VAL A 68 -3.05 -24.21 27.10
C VAL A 68 -3.77 -25.56 26.95
N PRO A 69 -3.08 -26.71 27.14
CA PRO A 69 -3.77 -27.98 27.31
C PRO A 69 -4.54 -27.96 28.64
N ALA A 70 -5.80 -28.40 28.59
CA ALA A 70 -6.68 -28.57 29.74
C ALA A 70 -6.39 -29.86 30.52
#